data_AF-A0A8T7D9T3-F1
#
_entry.id   AF-A0A8T7D9T3-F1
#
_cell.length_a   1.000
_cell.length_b   1.000
_cell.length_c   1.000
_cell.angle_alpha   90.00
_cell.angle_beta   90.00
_cell.angle_gamma   90.00
#
_symmetry.space_group_name_H-M   'P 1'
#
loop_
_entity.id
_entity.type
_entity.pdbx_description
1 polymer ?
#
loop_
_entity_poly.entity_id
_entity_poly.type
_entity_poly.pdbx_seq_one_letter_code
_entity_poly.pdbx_strand_id
1 'polypeptide(L)'
;GVNTEGYKRYSNSYDLVVLAVGMEPNNKDGLPVELAVNPNGFIEVDEKNGGIFAAGCASDALDVNRAVQSATASTLRAIQVVNRVAATEK
;
A
#
# COMPACT_ATOMS: atom_id res chain seq x y z
N GLY A 1 7.13 9.33 28.51
CA GLY A 1 6.50 8.16 27.86
C GLY A 1 5.82 7.28 28.90
N VAL A 2 4.84 6.48 28.50
CA VAL A 2 4.26 5.45 29.38
C VAL A 2 4.56 4.08 28.78
N ASN A 3 4.93 3.13 29.63
CA ASN A 3 4.94 1.72 29.24
C ASN A 3 3.47 1.26 29.17
N THR A 4 3.06 0.64 28.06
CA THR A 4 1.69 0.15 27.81
C THR A 4 1.30 -1.11 28.60
N GLU A 5 2.27 -1.87 29.11
CA GLU A 5 2.08 -3.11 29.87
C GLU A 5 2.08 -2.91 31.41
N GLY A 6 2.70 -1.84 31.90
CA GLY A 6 2.96 -1.62 33.33
C GLY A 6 2.52 -0.24 33.85
N TYR A 7 1.93 0.61 33.00
CA TYR A 7 1.42 1.95 33.33
C TYR A 7 2.41 2.90 34.04
N LYS A 8 3.69 2.55 34.05
CA LYS A 8 4.74 3.37 34.64
C LYS A 8 5.00 4.54 33.71
N ARG A 9 4.77 5.75 34.23
CA ARG A 9 5.08 7.00 33.55
C ARG A 9 6.56 7.33 33.76
N TYR A 10 7.25 7.65 32.68
CA TYR A 10 8.65 8.07 32.68
C TYR A 10 8.76 9.49 32.09
N SER A 11 9.57 10.34 32.73
CA SER A 11 9.82 11.73 32.32
C SER A 11 11.31 11.99 32.10
N ASN A 12 12.02 11.04 31.49
CA ASN A 12 13.43 11.22 31.16
C ASN A 12 13.58 12.33 30.12
N SER A 13 14.56 13.21 30.33
CA SER A 13 14.96 14.22 29.36
C SER A 13 15.83 13.59 28.26
N TYR A 14 15.62 14.03 27.03
CA TYR A 14 16.40 13.63 25.86
C TYR A 14 16.71 14.88 25.04
N ASP A 15 17.89 14.93 24.43
CA ASP A 15 18.31 16.06 23.59
C ASP A 15 17.70 16.00 22.18
N LEU A 16 17.33 14.79 21.72
CA LEU A 16 16.69 14.55 20.43
C LEU A 16 15.67 13.41 20.55
N VAL A 17 14.54 13.57 19.88
CA VAL A 17 13.50 12.54 19.75
C VAL A 17 13.23 12.31 18.27
N VAL A 18 13.29 11.05 17.84
CA VAL A 18 12.95 10.65 16.48
C VAL A 18 11.58 9.98 16.50
N LEU A 19 10.66 10.48 15.69
CA LEU A 19 9.34 9.88 15.49
C LEU A 19 9.41 8.88 14.34
N ALA A 20 9.49 7.59 14.66
CA ALA A 20 9.42 6.50 13.69
C ALA A 20 7.96 6.23 13.30
N VAL A 21 7.35 7.16 12.55
CA VAL A 21 5.98 7.03 12.07
C VAL A 21 5.87 5.96 10.98
N GLY A 22 4.68 5.36 10.87
CA GLY A 22 4.35 4.41 9.81
C GLY A 22 4.20 5.09 8.45
N MET A 23 3.74 4.30 7.47
CA MET A 23 3.48 4.78 6.10
C MET A 23 2.00 5.13 5.94
N GLU A 24 1.72 6.21 5.21
CA GLU A 24 0.38 6.64 4.83
C GLU A 24 0.28 6.74 3.30
N PRO A 25 -0.75 6.16 2.67
CA PRO A 25 -0.94 6.24 1.22
C PRO A 25 -1.31 7.67 0.78
N ASN A 26 -0.86 8.06 -0.42
CA ASN A 26 -1.00 9.43 -0.93
C ASN A 26 -2.30 9.66 -1.73
N ASN A 27 -3.40 9.02 -1.34
CA ASN A 27 -4.70 9.08 -2.02
C ASN A 27 -5.75 9.87 -1.21
N LYS A 28 -5.30 10.83 -0.39
CA LYS A 28 -6.18 11.62 0.50
C LYS A 28 -7.26 12.39 -0.24
N ASP A 29 -6.95 12.88 -1.44
CA ASP A 29 -7.89 13.62 -2.30
C ASP A 29 -8.76 12.68 -3.17
N GLY A 30 -8.70 11.38 -2.90
CA GLY A 30 -9.33 10.34 -3.69
C GLY A 30 -8.45 9.87 -4.85
N LEU A 31 -8.96 8.87 -5.57
CA LEU A 31 -8.34 8.35 -6.78
C LEU A 31 -9.17 8.81 -7.99
N PRO A 32 -8.54 9.09 -9.15
CA PRO A 32 -9.23 9.53 -10.36
C PRO A 32 -10.16 8.45 -10.94
N VAL A 33 -10.05 7.22 -10.45
CA VAL A 33 -10.88 6.07 -10.82
C VAL A 33 -11.32 5.40 -9.52
N GLU A 34 -12.55 4.88 -9.50
CA GLU A 34 -13.07 4.12 -8.37
C GLU A 34 -12.30 2.79 -8.26
N LEU A 35 -11.56 2.65 -7.17
CA LEU A 35 -10.76 1.47 -6.85
C LEU A 35 -11.12 1.01 -5.45
N ALA A 36 -11.14 -0.30 -5.22
CA ALA A 36 -11.26 -0.88 -3.91
C ALA A 36 -10.05 -0.49 -3.06
N VAL A 37 -10.33 0.08 -1.89
CA VAL A 37 -9.33 0.56 -0.93
C VAL A 37 -9.62 -0.08 0.41
N ASN A 38 -8.58 -0.60 1.07
CA ASN A 38 -8.70 -1.26 2.36
C ASN A 38 -8.89 -0.24 3.51
N PRO A 39 -9.20 -0.68 4.74
CA PRO A 39 -9.41 0.24 5.87
C PRO A 39 -8.20 1.12 6.23
N ASN A 40 -6.99 0.73 5.78
CA ASN A 40 -5.75 1.48 5.98
C ASN A 40 -5.47 2.47 4.84
N GLY A 41 -6.37 2.58 3.86
CA GLY A 41 -6.24 3.51 2.73
C GLY A 41 -5.42 2.98 1.55
N PHE A 42 -4.94 1.74 1.56
CA PHE A 42 -4.18 1.18 0.44
C PHE A 42 -5.08 0.50 -0.59
N ILE A 43 -4.66 0.51 -1.85
CA ILE A 43 -5.44 -0.07 -2.94
C ILE A 43 -5.41 -1.61 -2.83
N GLU A 44 -6.60 -2.20 -2.70
CA GLU A 44 -6.79 -3.64 -2.55
C GLU A 44 -6.76 -4.35 -3.90
N VAL A 45 -6.42 -5.64 -3.90
CA VAL A 45 -6.57 -6.49 -5.09
C VAL A 45 -8.01 -6.98 -5.12
N ASP A 46 -8.86 -6.30 -5.90
CA ASP A 46 -10.27 -6.64 -6.07
C ASP A 46 -10.63 -6.72 -7.57
N GLU A 47 -11.53 -7.63 -7.94
CA GLU A 47 -12.04 -7.77 -9.31
C GLU A 47 -12.75 -6.49 -9.80
N LYS A 48 -13.33 -5.70 -8.89
CA LYS A 48 -13.96 -4.41 -9.16
C LYS A 48 -12.99 -3.38 -9.74
N ASN A 49 -11.69 -3.53 -9.50
CA ASN A 49 -10.67 -2.65 -10.06
C ASN A 49 -10.45 -2.88 -11.56
N GLY A 50 -11.03 -3.95 -12.12
CA GLY A 50 -10.91 -4.31 -13.52
C GLY A 50 -9.45 -4.59 -13.90
N GLY A 51 -8.95 -3.89 -14.93
CA GLY A 51 -7.58 -4.01 -15.41
C GLY A 51 -6.55 -3.18 -14.64
N ILE A 52 -6.93 -2.56 -13.52
CA ILE A 52 -6.06 -1.66 -12.75
C ILE A 52 -5.48 -2.42 -11.55
N PHE A 53 -4.15 -2.41 -11.44
CA PHE A 53 -3.42 -3.11 -10.38
C PHE A 53 -2.55 -2.13 -9.59
N ALA A 54 -2.65 -2.17 -8.27
CA ALA A 54 -1.74 -1.45 -7.39
C ALA A 54 -0.34 -2.06 -7.43
N ALA A 55 0.69 -1.23 -7.31
CA ALA A 55 2.09 -1.66 -7.34
C ALA A 55 2.87 -1.09 -6.16
N GLY A 56 3.69 -1.93 -5.53
CA GLY A 56 4.59 -1.52 -4.45
C GLY A 56 3.84 -0.91 -3.26
N CYS A 57 4.29 0.25 -2.77
CA CYS A 57 3.70 0.88 -1.59
C CYS A 57 2.28 1.42 -1.79
N ALA A 58 1.76 1.41 -3.02
CA ALA A 58 0.36 1.75 -3.29
C ALA A 58 -0.60 0.63 -2.83
N SER A 59 -0.12 -0.63 -2.78
CA SER A 59 -0.93 -1.77 -2.34
C SER A 59 -0.85 -2.04 -0.84
N ASP A 60 0.26 -1.71 -0.20
CA ASP A 60 0.48 -1.94 1.25
C ASP A 60 1.74 -1.19 1.74
N ALA A 61 1.93 -1.10 3.07
CA ALA A 61 3.16 -0.58 3.67
C ALA A 61 4.31 -1.60 3.55
N LEU A 62 5.05 -1.54 2.43
CA LEU A 62 6.11 -2.49 2.08
C LEU A 62 7.51 -1.90 2.24
N ASP A 63 8.46 -2.76 2.62
CA ASP A 63 9.88 -2.47 2.46
C ASP A 63 10.29 -2.49 0.98
N VAL A 64 11.50 -2.01 0.68
CA VAL A 64 12.01 -1.84 -0.69
C VAL A 64 11.98 -3.15 -1.48
N ASN A 65 12.37 -4.28 -0.88
CA ASN A 65 12.43 -5.56 -1.59
C ASN A 65 11.02 -6.05 -1.92
N ARG A 66 10.12 -5.99 -0.94
CA ARG A 66 8.72 -6.38 -1.15
C ARG A 66 8.00 -5.44 -2.13
N ALA A 67 8.33 -4.16 -2.12
CA ALA A 67 7.76 -3.19 -3.07
C ALA A 67 8.14 -3.53 -4.52
N VAL A 68 9.41 -3.88 -4.79
CA VAL A 68 9.88 -4.29 -6.13
C VAL A 68 9.23 -5.61 -6.58
N GLN A 69 9.11 -6.59 -5.67
CA GLN A 69 8.44 -7.86 -5.97
C GLN A 69 6.95 -7.65 -6.27
N SER A 70 6.26 -6.84 -5.47
CA SER A 70 4.86 -6.44 -5.70
C SER A 70 4.70 -5.78 -7.07
N ALA A 71 5.52 -4.79 -7.41
CA ALA A 71 5.45 -4.11 -8.70
C ALA A 71 5.68 -5.05 -9.89
N THR A 72 6.61 -6.01 -9.75
CA THR A 72 6.85 -7.03 -10.77
C THR A 72 5.63 -7.91 -10.97
N ALA A 73 5.02 -8.39 -9.88
CA ALA A 73 3.81 -9.20 -9.94
C ALA A 73 2.64 -8.46 -10.59
N SER A 74 2.41 -7.19 -10.22
CA SER A 74 1.34 -6.37 -10.81
C SER A 74 1.56 -6.11 -12.29
N THR A 75 2.80 -5.93 -12.73
CA THR A 75 3.15 -5.79 -14.15
C THR A 75 2.84 -7.06 -14.94
N LEU A 76 3.21 -8.24 -14.40
CA LEU A 76 2.90 -9.52 -15.04
C LEU A 76 1.39 -9.76 -15.17
N ARG A 77 0.60 -9.37 -14.16
CA ARG A 77 -0.86 -9.43 -14.21
C ARG A 77 -1.43 -8.50 -15.28
N ALA A 78 -0.95 -7.27 -15.37
CA ALA A 78 -1.38 -6.33 -16.40
C ALA A 78 -1.10 -6.88 -17.81
N ILE A 79 0.09 -7.46 -18.05
CA ILE A 79 0.44 -8.11 -19.32
C ILE A 79 -0.54 -9.24 -19.66
N GLN A 80 -0.88 -10.07 -18.68
CA GLN A 80 -1.84 -11.17 -18.87
C GLN A 80 -3.24 -10.66 -19.24
N VAL A 81 -3.70 -9.57 -18.62
CA VAL A 81 -4.99 -8.95 -18.94
C VAL A 81 -4.99 -8.40 -20.37
N VAL A 82 -3.96 -7.64 -20.75
CA VAL A 82 -3.85 -7.07 -22.11
C VAL A 82 -3.86 -8.17 -23.17
N ASN A 83 -3.08 -9.24 -22.98
CA ASN A 83 -3.03 -10.35 -23.93
C ASN A 83 -4.36 -11.09 -24.03
N ARG A 84 -5.10 -11.24 -22.92
CA ARG A 84 -6.42 -11.88 -22.92
C ARG A 84 -7.47 -11.05 -23.66
N VAL A 85 -7.46 -9.73 -23.46
CA VAL A 85 -8.36 -8.81 -24.16
C VAL A 85 -8.06 -8.85 -25.67
N ALA A 86 -6.79 -8.71 -26.06
CA ALA A 86 -6.37 -8.75 -27.46
C ALA A 86 -6.69 -10.08 -28.18
N ALA A 87 -6.75 -11.20 -27.45
CA ALA A 87 -7.14 -12.50 -28.02
C ALA A 87 -8.66 -12.66 -28.20
N THR A 88 -9.46 -11.91 -27.45
CA THR A 88 -10.93 -11.96 -27.49
C THR A 88 -11.51 -11.05 -28.59
N GLU A 89 -10.73 -10.07 -29.05
CA GLU A 89 -11.07 -9.16 -30.15
C GLU A 89 -10.79 -9.72 -31.56
N LYS A 90 -10.23 -10.94 -31.66
CA LYS A 90 -9.98 -11.65 -32.92
C LYS A 90 -11.00 -12.74 -33.16
#